data_AF-A0A2V9AK92-F1
#
_entry.id   AF-A0A2V9AK92-F1
#
_cell.length_a   1.000
_cell.length_b   1.000
_cell.length_c   1.000
_cell.angle_alpha   90.00
_cell.angle_beta   90.00
_cell.angle_gamma   90.00
#
_symmetry.space_group_name_H-M   'P 1'
#
loop_
_entity.id
_entity.type
_entity.pdbx_description
1 polymer ?
#
loop_
_entity_poly.entity_id
_entity_poly.type
_entity_poly.pdbx_seq_one_letter_code
_entity_poly.pdbx_strand_id
1 'polypeptide(L)'
;TVTYKTVILYILLALGVIFGGIYIAKPGLYSAVINKIDKSVGDPDPDPVGADQKRAKFVNLEGRVQVKKVNSVQWVDATLSTSLDKGDLVQTGSDSDARITFADGTFYTV
;
A
#
# COMPACT_ATOMS: atom_id res chain seq x y z
N THR A 1 40.49 10.23 -39.16
CA THR A 1 40.56 9.76 -37.76
C THR A 1 39.26 10.14 -37.07
N VAL A 2 38.42 9.16 -36.72
CA VAL A 2 37.14 9.43 -36.04
C VAL A 2 37.47 9.91 -34.63
N THR A 3 37.11 11.15 -34.33
CA THR A 3 37.43 11.77 -33.04
C THR A 3 36.48 11.19 -32.00
N TYR A 4 37.01 10.74 -30.87
CA TYR A 4 36.24 10.11 -29.79
C TYR A 4 35.01 10.94 -29.36
N LYS A 5 35.09 12.28 -29.51
CA LYS A 5 33.99 13.22 -29.26
C LYS A 5 32.77 13.00 -30.16
N THR A 6 32.95 12.72 -31.46
CA THR A 6 31.81 12.47 -32.35
C THR A 6 31.17 11.11 -32.07
N VAL A 7 31.96 10.11 -31.67
CA VAL A 7 31.44 8.79 -31.27
C VAL A 7 30.56 8.91 -30.02
N ILE A 8 31.00 9.66 -29.00
CA ILE A 8 30.21 9.92 -27.79
C ILE A 8 28.90 10.65 -28.14
N LEU A 9 28.97 11.63 -29.05
CA LEU A 9 27.79 12.37 -29.50
C LEU A 9 26.74 11.45 -30.13
N TYR A 10 27.17 10.54 -31.02
CA TYR A 10 26.25 9.58 -31.66
C TYR A 10 25.68 8.57 -30.66
N ILE A 11 26.48 8.12 -29.68
CA ILE A 11 25.99 7.22 -28.62
C ILE A 11 24.93 7.91 -27.76
N LEU A 12 25.16 9.16 -27.34
CA LEU A 12 24.18 9.92 -26.56
C LEU A 12 22.88 10.15 -27.34
N LEU A 13 22.99 10.48 -28.64
CA LEU A 13 21.84 10.71 -29.50
C LEU A 13 21.05 9.42 -29.72
N ALA A 14 21.74 8.29 -29.96
CA ALA A 14 21.12 6.99 -30.09
C ALA A 14 20.41 6.56 -28.80
N LEU A 15 21.03 6.76 -27.63
CA LEU A 15 20.39 6.50 -26.34
C LEU A 15 19.14 7.36 -26.14
N GLY A 16 19.20 8.65 -26.46
CA GLY A 16 18.03 9.55 -26.37
C GLY A 16 16.86 9.08 -27.23
N VAL A 17 17.12 8.63 -28.46
CA VAL A 17 16.09 8.09 -29.36
C VAL A 17 15.52 6.78 -28.84
N ILE A 18 16.35 5.90 -28.29
CA ILE A 18 15.91 4.63 -27.69
C ILE A 18 15.04 4.89 -26.45
N PHE A 19 15.48 5.76 -25.54
CA PHE A 19 14.72 6.14 -24.35
C PHE A 19 13.41 6.86 -24.71
N GLY A 20 13.43 7.75 -25.69
CA GLY A 20 12.24 8.43 -26.20
C GLY A 20 11.25 7.49 -26.88
N GLY A 21 11.74 6.51 -27.65
CA GLY A 21 10.91 5.47 -28.26
C GLY A 21 10.25 4.56 -27.22
N ILE A 22 10.99 4.17 -26.18
CA ILE A 22 10.46 3.41 -25.04
C ILE A 22 9.42 4.24 -24.27
N TYR A 23 9.64 5.56 -24.13
CA TYR A 23 8.71 6.48 -23.48
C TYR A 23 7.35 6.49 -24.16
N ILE A 24 7.34 6.52 -25.50
CA ILE A 24 6.10 6.56 -26.29
C ILE A 24 5.42 5.18 -26.36
N ALA A 25 6.18 4.09 -26.40
CA ALA A 25 5.62 2.75 -26.62
C ALA A 25 4.93 2.12 -25.38
N LYS A 26 5.30 2.51 -24.16
CA LYS A 26 4.71 1.94 -22.93
C LYS A 26 4.49 2.99 -21.82
N PRO A 27 3.34 3.70 -21.83
CA PRO A 27 3.01 4.68 -20.79
C PRO A 27 2.82 4.07 -19.39
N GLY A 28 2.71 2.75 -19.27
CA GLY A 28 2.51 2.04 -17.98
C GLY A 28 3.78 1.58 -17.24
N LEU A 29 4.99 1.78 -17.80
CA LEU A 29 6.23 1.42 -17.09
C LEU A 29 6.73 2.54 -16.15
N TYR A 30 6.39 3.79 -16.44
CA TYR A 30 6.76 4.94 -15.61
C TYR A 30 6.13 4.88 -14.22
N SER A 31 4.88 4.44 -14.12
CA SER A 31 4.20 4.27 -12.83
C SER A 31 4.88 3.22 -11.93
N ALA A 32 5.43 2.14 -12.51
CA ALA A 32 6.12 1.10 -11.74
C ALA A 32 7.50 1.56 -11.22
N VAL A 33 8.20 2.42 -11.98
CA VAL A 33 9.52 2.95 -11.59
C VAL A 33 9.39 4.13 -10.63
N ILE A 34 8.43 5.04 -10.86
CA ILE A 34 8.14 6.16 -9.95
C ILE A 34 7.67 5.63 -8.59
N ASN A 35 6.80 4.62 -8.56
CA ASN A 35 6.39 3.97 -7.29
C ASN A 35 7.55 3.30 -6.53
N LYS A 36 8.62 2.87 -7.21
CA LYS A 36 9.81 2.30 -6.55
C LYS A 36 10.75 3.38 -6.01
N ILE A 37 10.79 4.54 -6.64
CA ILE A 37 11.65 5.66 -6.22
C ILE A 37 10.99 6.44 -5.08
N ASP A 38 9.67 6.65 -5.13
CA ASP A 38 8.91 7.17 -3.99
C ASP A 38 9.07 6.29 -2.75
N LYS A 39 9.04 4.95 -2.93
CA LYS A 39 9.32 3.99 -1.84
C LYS A 39 10.76 3.97 -1.33
N SER A 40 11.71 4.54 -2.07
CA SER A 40 13.13 4.53 -1.69
C SER A 40 13.61 5.87 -1.15
N VAL A 41 12.88 6.96 -1.40
CA VAL A 41 13.23 8.31 -0.94
C VAL A 41 12.23 8.86 0.08
N GLY A 42 11.00 8.33 0.08
CA GLY A 42 9.98 8.59 1.09
C GLY A 42 9.97 7.46 2.11
N ASP A 43 10.59 7.75 3.26
CA ASP A 43 10.43 7.03 4.53
C ASP A 43 11.00 5.60 4.56
N PRO A 44 11.76 5.21 5.59
CA PRO A 44 11.99 3.79 5.86
C PRO A 44 10.63 3.19 6.25
N ASP A 45 9.93 2.60 5.27
CA ASP A 45 8.75 1.76 5.49
C ASP A 45 9.12 0.76 6.60
N PRO A 46 8.48 0.83 7.79
CA PRO A 46 8.80 -0.09 8.87
C PRO A 46 8.37 -1.48 8.39
N ASP A 47 9.33 -2.39 8.36
CA ASP A 47 9.19 -3.81 8.03
C ASP A 47 7.74 -4.33 8.11
N PRO A 48 7.20 -4.96 7.04
CA PRO A 48 5.89 -5.62 7.10
C PRO A 48 5.91 -6.81 8.10
N VAL A 49 7.09 -7.21 8.57
CA VAL A 49 7.28 -8.19 9.63
C VAL A 49 6.78 -7.67 11.00
N GLY A 50 6.66 -6.35 11.18
CA GLY A 50 6.10 -5.71 12.39
C GLY A 50 4.69 -5.13 12.22
N ALA A 51 4.27 -4.80 10.99
CA ALA A 51 2.94 -4.24 10.73
C ALA A 51 1.83 -5.31 10.81
N ASP A 52 2.10 -6.53 10.34
CA ASP A 52 1.13 -7.63 10.48
C ASP A 52 1.04 -8.17 11.92
N GLN A 53 2.07 -7.90 12.72
CA GLN A 53 2.15 -8.15 14.17
C GLN A 53 1.59 -6.98 15.01
N LYS A 54 0.98 -5.95 14.40
CA LYS A 54 0.33 -4.83 15.11
C LYS A 54 -1.11 -4.59 14.67
N ARG A 55 -1.59 -5.32 13.67
CA ARG A 55 -2.95 -5.21 13.17
C ARG A 55 -3.90 -5.96 14.08
N ALA A 56 -4.98 -5.29 14.46
CA ALA A 56 -6.05 -5.94 15.20
C ALA A 56 -6.89 -6.77 14.22
N LYS A 57 -7.36 -7.93 14.68
CA LYS A 57 -8.20 -8.82 13.89
C LYS A 57 -9.49 -9.09 14.64
N PHE A 58 -10.57 -9.25 13.88
CA PHE A 58 -11.81 -9.73 14.44
C PHE A 58 -11.71 -11.22 14.68
N VAL A 59 -11.95 -11.64 15.92
CA VAL A 59 -11.94 -13.07 16.30
C VAL A 59 -13.37 -13.58 16.45
N ASN A 60 -14.31 -12.72 16.83
CA ASN A 60 -15.72 -13.03 16.83
C ASN A 60 -16.51 -11.84 16.28
N LEU A 61 -17.46 -12.13 15.40
CA LEU A 61 -18.35 -11.17 14.74
C LEU A 61 -19.72 -11.82 14.71
N GLU A 62 -20.61 -11.38 15.59
CA GLU A 62 -21.99 -11.84 15.62
C GLU A 62 -22.91 -10.64 15.40
N GLY A 63 -23.74 -10.68 14.36
CA GLY A 63 -24.61 -9.57 13.96
C GLY A 63 -23.96 -8.60 12.95
N ARG A 64 -24.47 -7.36 12.87
CA ARG A 64 -23.97 -6.35 11.92
C ARG A 64 -22.88 -5.50 12.54
N VAL A 65 -21.65 -5.73 12.10
CA VAL A 65 -20.48 -4.95 12.51
C VAL A 65 -19.95 -4.24 11.28
N GLN A 66 -19.67 -2.94 11.41
CA GLN A 66 -19.18 -2.12 10.31
C GLN A 66 -17.87 -1.45 10.69
N VAL A 67 -16.97 -1.37 9.72
CA VAL A 67 -15.66 -0.72 9.87
C VAL A 67 -15.56 0.41 8.88
N LYS A 68 -15.09 1.54 9.37
CA LYS A 68 -14.67 2.67 8.56
C LYS A 68 -13.17 2.83 8.68
N LYS A 69 -12.47 2.62 7.56
CA LYS A 69 -11.01 2.78 7.48
C LYS A 69 -10.62 4.24 7.66
N VAL A 70 -9.49 4.53 8.31
CA VAL A 70 -9.02 5.92 8.51
C VAL A 70 -8.86 6.70 7.19
N ASN A 71 -8.45 6.02 6.12
CA ASN A 71 -8.31 6.59 4.78
C ASN A 71 -9.59 6.48 3.92
N SER A 72 -10.73 6.08 4.50
CA SER A 72 -11.99 5.89 3.79
C SER A 72 -13.15 6.56 4.53
N VAL A 73 -14.09 7.07 3.74
CA VAL A 73 -15.33 7.65 4.28
C VAL A 73 -16.47 6.63 4.37
N GLN A 74 -16.28 5.45 3.79
CA GLN A 74 -17.31 4.42 3.68
C GLN A 74 -17.29 3.46 4.86
N TRP A 75 -18.49 3.13 5.35
CA TRP A 75 -18.72 2.02 6.26
C TRP A 75 -18.84 0.73 5.46
N VAL A 76 -18.03 -0.26 5.83
CA VAL A 76 -18.00 -1.58 5.17
C VAL A 76 -18.30 -2.62 6.23
N ASP A 77 -19.14 -3.61 5.89
CA ASP A 77 -19.42 -4.71 6.80
C ASP A 77 -18.13 -5.50 7.12
N ALA A 78 -17.88 -5.68 8.40
CA ALA A 78 -16.72 -6.37 8.92
C ALA A 78 -16.88 -7.88 8.75
N THR A 79 -15.82 -8.56 8.30
CA THR A 79 -15.73 -10.01 8.25
C THR A 79 -14.54 -10.45 9.11
N LEU A 80 -14.46 -11.72 9.49
CA LEU A 80 -13.34 -12.28 10.28
C LEU A 80 -11.96 -12.03 9.62
N SER A 81 -11.93 -11.90 8.30
CA SER A 81 -10.73 -11.58 7.52
C SER A 81 -10.42 -10.08 7.43
N THR A 82 -11.32 -9.21 7.90
CA THR A 82 -11.12 -7.76 7.89
C THR A 82 -10.04 -7.41 8.90
N SER A 83 -8.90 -6.94 8.43
CA SER A 83 -7.84 -6.42 9.30
C SER A 83 -8.20 -5.00 9.73
N LEU A 84 -7.96 -4.67 11.00
CA LEU A 84 -8.12 -3.34 11.56
C LEU A 84 -6.75 -2.68 11.76
N ASP A 85 -6.67 -1.43 11.35
CA ASP A 85 -5.51 -0.57 11.52
C ASP A 85 -5.79 0.46 12.62
N LYS A 86 -4.71 1.00 13.20
CA LYS A 86 -4.82 2.03 14.23
C LYS A 86 -5.51 3.27 13.65
N GLY A 87 -6.63 3.68 14.27
CA GLY A 87 -7.43 4.83 13.84
C GLY A 87 -8.65 4.47 12.99
N ASP A 88 -8.86 3.19 12.70
CA ASP A 88 -10.12 2.71 12.14
C ASP A 88 -11.25 2.82 13.18
N LEU A 89 -12.45 3.15 12.69
CA LEU A 89 -13.65 3.22 13.49
C LEU A 89 -14.44 1.93 13.31
N VAL A 90 -14.87 1.35 14.43
CA VAL A 90 -15.72 0.15 14.45
C VAL A 90 -17.07 0.54 15.03
N GLN A 91 -18.14 0.13 14.37
CA GLN A 91 -19.51 0.29 14.84
C GLN A 91 -20.18 -1.07 14.91
N THR A 92 -20.70 -1.41 16.10
CA THR A 92 -21.57 -2.56 16.32
C THR A 92 -23.03 -2.07 16.35
N GLY A 93 -23.94 -2.89 15.81
CA GLY A 93 -25.38 -2.73 16.00
C GLY A 93 -25.83 -3.03 17.44
N SER A 94 -27.07 -2.68 17.77
CA SER A 94 -27.65 -2.85 19.11
C SER A 94 -27.70 -4.30 19.61
N ASP A 95 -27.74 -5.26 18.69
CA ASP A 95 -27.91 -6.69 18.95
C ASP A 95 -26.71 -7.50 18.44
N SER A 96 -25.53 -6.89 18.36
CA SER A 96 -24.32 -7.52 17.84
C SER A 96 -23.19 -7.50 18.86
N ASP A 97 -22.35 -8.54 18.82
CA ASP A 97 -21.14 -8.68 19.63
C ASP A 97 -19.93 -8.75 18.71
N ALA A 98 -18.94 -7.90 18.95
CA ALA A 98 -17.67 -7.93 18.24
C ALA A 98 -16.52 -8.10 19.22
N ARG A 99 -15.74 -9.16 19.03
CA ARG A 99 -14.47 -9.36 19.72
C ARG A 99 -13.30 -9.02 18.81
N ILE A 100 -12.58 -7.99 19.20
CA ILE A 100 -11.37 -7.51 18.53
C ILE A 100 -10.18 -7.98 19.36
N THR A 101 -9.29 -8.75 18.74
CA THR A 101 -8.03 -9.15 19.35
C THR A 101 -6.90 -8.39 18.69
N PHE A 102 -6.09 -7.74 19.52
CA PHE A 102 -4.89 -7.05 19.15
C PHE A 102 -3.73 -8.03 19.09
N ALA A 103 -2.70 -7.67 18.33
CA ALA A 103 -1.56 -8.54 18.12
C ALA A 103 -0.65 -8.70 19.37
N ASP A 104 -0.88 -7.90 20.41
CA ASP A 104 -0.28 -8.06 21.74
C ASP A 104 -1.02 -9.10 22.61
N GLY A 105 -2.10 -9.70 22.10
CA GLY A 105 -2.94 -10.65 22.82
C GLY A 105 -4.04 -10.01 23.66
N THR A 106 -4.10 -8.68 23.75
CA THR A 106 -5.20 -7.95 24.39
C THR A 106 -6.45 -8.10 23.54
N PHE A 107 -7.62 -8.26 24.16
CA PHE A 107 -8.89 -8.30 23.45
C PHE A 107 -9.88 -7.31 24.04
N TYR A 108 -10.72 -6.77 23.18
CA TYR A 108 -11.84 -5.90 23.55
C TYR A 108 -13.11 -6.49 22.94
N THR A 109 -14.16 -6.51 23.76
CA THR A 109 -15.51 -6.92 23.36
C THR A 109 -16.41 -5.70 23.43
N VAL A 110 -17.18 -5.46 22.37
CA VAL A 110 -18.09 -4.32 22.22
C VAL A 110 -19.38 -4.74 21.52
#